data_AF-A0A916UH42-F1
#
_entry.id   AF-A0A916UH42-F1
#
_cell.length_a   1.000
_cell.length_b   1.000
_cell.length_c   1.000
_cell.angle_alpha   90.00
_cell.angle_beta   90.00
_cell.angle_gamma   90.00
#
_symmetry.space_group_name_H-M   'P 1'
#
loop_
_entity.id
_entity.type
_entity.pdbx_description
1 polymer ?
#
loop_
_entity_poly.entity_id
_entity_poly.type
_entity_poly.pdbx_seq_one_letter_code
_entity_poly.pdbx_strand_id
1 'polypeptide(L)'
;MLRLLLNIIWLVFGGIWLALGYMIAGIICFILIITIPFGIAAFRIAIYALWPFGSTVINRPTSGVPSLIGNVIWLLVAGIWLAIGHLITAVLQAITIIGIPLAIGNVKMIPISLMPLGKQIVPVDRPQYPHAGPLPQYGPPNPQYGAHHYPR
;
A
#
# COMPACT_ATOMS: atom_id res chain seq x y z
N MET A 1 -17.66 10.64 0.07
CA MET A 1 -17.42 12.10 -0.07
C MET A 1 -16.22 12.58 0.74
N LEU A 2 -16.17 12.38 2.06
CA LEU A 2 -15.03 12.81 2.92
C LEU A 2 -13.65 12.30 2.44
N ARG A 3 -13.56 11.05 1.97
CA ARG A 3 -12.31 10.46 1.44
C ARG A 3 -11.71 11.28 0.28
N LEU A 4 -12.56 11.79 -0.61
CA LEU A 4 -12.13 12.57 -1.77
C LEU A 4 -11.56 13.92 -1.34
N LEU A 5 -12.24 14.62 -0.43
CA LEU A 5 -11.77 15.89 0.12
C LEU A 5 -10.40 15.73 0.80
N LEU A 6 -10.25 14.70 1.64
CA LEU A 6 -8.98 14.40 2.29
C LEU A 6 -7.87 14.09 1.29
N ASN A 7 -8.14 13.33 0.24
CA ASN A 7 -7.16 13.05 -0.82
C ASN A 7 -6.74 14.33 -1.59
N ILE A 8 -7.69 15.22 -1.91
CA ILE A 8 -7.39 16.48 -2.61
C ILE A 8 -6.51 17.38 -1.74
N ILE A 9 -6.88 17.58 -0.47
CA ILE A 9 -6.08 18.39 0.47
C ILE A 9 -4.69 17.75 0.62
N TRP A 10 -4.63 16.44 0.82
CA TRP A 10 -3.37 15.72 0.92
C TRP A 10 -2.44 15.92 -0.28
N LEU A 11 -2.95 15.82 -1.50
CA LEU A 11 -2.15 16.01 -2.72
C LEU A 11 -1.43 17.36 -2.73
N VAL A 12 -2.14 18.43 -2.36
CA VAL A 12 -1.59 19.80 -2.33
C VAL A 12 -0.59 20.00 -1.20
N PHE A 13 -0.84 19.43 -0.01
CA PHE A 13 -0.05 19.68 1.20
C PHE A 13 1.14 18.73 1.41
N GLY A 14 1.37 17.75 0.54
CA GLY A 14 2.52 16.83 0.69
C GLY A 14 2.47 15.57 -0.16
N GLY A 15 1.28 15.13 -0.57
CA GLY A 15 1.08 13.86 -1.27
C GLY A 15 1.86 13.75 -2.58
N ILE A 16 1.88 14.82 -3.38
CA ILE A 16 2.64 14.85 -4.65
C ILE A 16 4.14 14.69 -4.39
N TRP A 17 4.69 15.41 -3.40
CA TRP A 17 6.11 15.35 -3.07
C TRP A 17 6.54 13.96 -2.60
N LEU A 18 5.72 13.31 -1.77
CA LEU A 18 5.98 11.96 -1.30
C LEU A 18 5.90 10.95 -2.46
N ALA A 19 4.86 11.05 -3.29
CA ALA A 19 4.71 10.20 -4.48
C ALA A 19 5.90 10.34 -5.44
N LEU A 20 6.39 11.56 -5.67
CA LEU A 20 7.60 11.82 -6.44
C LEU A 20 8.84 11.20 -5.80
N GLY A 21 8.98 11.28 -4.47
CA GLY A 21 10.06 10.60 -3.74
C GLY A 21 10.09 9.09 -4.00
N TYR A 22 8.93 8.43 -3.94
CA TYR A 22 8.83 7.01 -4.29
C TYR A 22 9.10 6.74 -5.77
N MET A 23 8.68 7.64 -6.67
CA MET A 23 8.92 7.50 -8.10
C MET A 23 10.42 7.59 -8.41
N ILE A 24 11.12 8.55 -7.82
CA ILE A 24 12.57 8.71 -7.96
C ILE A 24 13.30 7.48 -7.39
N ALA A 25 12.93 7.01 -6.19
CA ALA A 25 13.48 5.79 -5.62
C ALA A 25 13.25 4.58 -6.53
N GLY A 26 12.08 4.50 -7.16
CA GLY A 26 11.74 3.48 -8.15
C GLY A 26 12.66 3.53 -9.36
N ILE A 27 12.83 4.69 -9.98
CA ILE A 27 13.71 4.90 -11.15
C ILE A 27 15.16 4.53 -10.82
N ILE A 28 15.67 4.95 -9.65
CA ILE A 28 17.02 4.57 -9.18
C ILE A 28 17.12 3.05 -9.08
N CYS A 29 16.10 2.38 -8.53
CA CYS A 29 16.10 0.92 -8.42
C CYS A 29 16.12 0.21 -9.79
N PHE A 30 15.54 0.81 -10.83
CA PHE A 30 15.62 0.30 -12.20
C PHE A 30 17.00 0.50 -12.82
N ILE A 31 17.63 1.66 -12.59
CA ILE A 31 18.99 1.96 -13.07
C ILE A 31 20.01 0.98 -12.46
N LEU A 32 19.84 0.61 -11.19
CA LEU A 32 20.72 -0.34 -10.51
C LEU A 32 20.55 -1.79 -10.97
N ILE A 33 19.50 -2.11 -11.75
CA ILE A 33 19.12 -3.42 -12.33
C ILE A 33 18.87 -4.53 -11.29
N ILE A 34 19.80 -4.77 -10.37
CA ILE A 34 19.68 -5.78 -9.31
C ILE A 34 18.50 -5.51 -8.36
N THR A 35 18.04 -4.25 -8.31
CA THR A 35 16.97 -3.79 -7.42
C THR A 35 15.61 -3.60 -8.09
N ILE A 36 15.41 -4.09 -9.33
CA ILE A 36 14.12 -4.02 -10.04
C ILE A 36 12.89 -4.41 -9.19
N PRO A 37 12.87 -5.51 -8.41
CA PRO A 37 11.69 -5.85 -7.61
C PRO A 37 11.32 -4.77 -6.58
N PHE A 38 12.31 -4.02 -6.07
CA PHE A 38 12.08 -2.88 -5.17
C PHE A 38 11.49 -1.69 -5.91
N GLY A 39 11.93 -1.42 -7.14
CA GLY A 39 11.39 -0.35 -7.97
C GLY A 39 9.90 -0.53 -8.25
N ILE A 40 9.47 -1.76 -8.53
CA ILE A 40 8.04 -2.10 -8.69
C ILE A 40 7.26 -1.83 -7.39
N ALA A 41 7.85 -2.18 -6.24
CA ALA A 41 7.21 -1.92 -4.95
C ALA A 41 7.13 -0.42 -4.66
N ALA A 42 8.18 0.35 -4.98
CA ALA A 42 8.23 1.80 -4.85
C ALA A 42 7.15 2.49 -5.68
N PHE A 43 7.00 2.14 -6.97
CA PHE A 43 5.95 2.71 -7.83
C PHE A 43 4.54 2.39 -7.34
N ARG A 44 4.32 1.17 -6.82
CA ARG A 44 3.04 0.82 -6.19
C ARG A 44 2.75 1.73 -4.99
N ILE A 45 3.76 2.04 -4.20
CA ILE A 45 3.61 2.95 -3.05
C ILE A 45 3.48 4.41 -3.51
N ALA A 46 4.10 4.81 -4.62
CA ALA A 46 3.92 6.14 -5.20
C ALA A 46 2.44 6.38 -5.56
N ILE A 47 1.78 5.41 -6.20
CA ILE A 47 0.34 5.48 -6.50
C ILE A 47 -0.49 5.53 -5.22
N TYR A 48 -0.14 4.75 -4.21
CA TYR A 48 -0.78 4.80 -2.89
C TYR A 48 -0.59 6.16 -2.21
N ALA A 49 0.59 6.77 -2.36
CA ALA A 49 0.91 8.09 -1.82
C ALA A 49 0.11 9.21 -2.50
N LEU A 50 -0.38 9.04 -3.73
CA LEU A 50 -1.29 10.00 -4.35
C LEU A 50 -2.69 9.94 -3.73
N TRP A 51 -3.15 8.75 -3.32
CA TRP A 51 -4.52 8.52 -2.84
C TRP A 51 -4.54 7.61 -1.59
N PRO A 52 -4.03 8.07 -0.44
CA PRO A 52 -3.85 7.20 0.72
C PRO A 52 -5.16 6.89 1.44
N PHE A 53 -6.16 7.78 1.36
CA PHE A 53 -7.41 7.63 2.09
C PHE A 53 -8.39 6.72 1.33
N GLY A 54 -8.89 5.69 2.00
CA GLY A 54 -9.70 4.63 1.39
C GLY A 54 -8.92 3.38 1.04
N SER A 55 -7.61 3.37 1.30
CA SER A 55 -6.74 2.21 1.11
C SER A 55 -6.07 1.78 2.43
N THR A 56 -5.79 0.49 2.55
CA THR A 56 -5.06 -0.08 3.68
C THR A 56 -4.01 -1.06 3.19
N VAL A 57 -2.97 -1.25 4.01
CA VAL A 57 -1.86 -2.15 3.72
C VAL A 57 -2.07 -3.44 4.50
N ILE A 58 -2.07 -4.56 3.79
CA ILE A 58 -2.12 -5.91 4.36
C ILE A 58 -0.87 -6.71 3.99
N ASN A 59 -0.60 -7.76 4.76
CA ASN A 59 0.45 -8.73 4.43
C ASN A 59 -0.03 -9.63 3.29
N ARG A 60 0.86 -9.96 2.35
CA ARG A 60 0.60 -11.00 1.36
C ARG A 60 0.77 -12.37 2.02
N PRO A 61 -0.15 -13.32 1.81
CA PRO A 61 -0.03 -14.68 2.33
C PRO A 61 1.24 -15.41 1.86
N THR A 62 1.74 -15.04 0.68
CA THR A 62 2.94 -15.62 0.06
C THR A 62 4.24 -14.91 0.46
N SER A 63 4.19 -13.97 1.41
CA SER A 63 5.40 -13.30 1.90
C SER A 63 6.20 -14.24 2.80
N GLY A 64 7.51 -14.31 2.57
CA GLY A 64 8.42 -15.23 3.24
C GLY A 64 9.83 -14.67 3.34
N VAL A 65 10.79 -15.53 3.67
CA VAL A 65 12.21 -15.18 3.91
C VAL A 65 12.82 -14.27 2.82
N PRO A 66 12.58 -14.47 1.51
CA PRO A 66 13.11 -13.56 0.47
C PRO A 66 12.63 -12.11 0.60
N SER A 67 11.38 -11.90 1.05
CA SER A 67 10.86 -10.55 1.28
C SER A 67 11.53 -9.87 2.47
N LEU A 68 11.87 -10.63 3.51
CA LEU A 68 12.61 -10.12 4.66
C LEU A 68 14.00 -9.65 4.25
N ILE A 69 14.76 -10.51 3.54
CA ILE A 69 16.12 -10.19 3.07
C ILE A 69 16.08 -8.95 2.18
N GLY A 70 15.15 -8.89 1.22
CA GLY A 70 15.03 -7.72 0.37
C GLY A 70 14.69 -6.46 1.17
N ASN A 71 13.79 -6.54 2.15
CA ASN A 71 13.44 -5.37 2.98
C ASN A 71 14.66 -4.82 3.74
N VAL A 72 15.62 -5.66 4.16
CA VAL A 72 16.87 -5.19 4.79
C VAL A 72 17.69 -4.33 3.81
N ILE A 73 17.85 -4.79 2.56
CA ILE A 73 18.56 -4.02 1.51
C ILE A 73 17.82 -2.72 1.23
N TRP A 74 16.50 -2.79 1.04
CA TRP A 74 15.66 -1.63 0.77
C TRP A 74 15.76 -0.57 1.87
N LEU A 75 15.75 -0.99 3.14
CA LEU A 75 15.78 -0.10 4.30
C LEU A 75 16.97 0.86 4.22
N LEU A 76 18.14 0.35 3.83
CA LEU A 76 19.37 1.11 3.71
C LEU A 76 19.41 1.99 2.47
N VAL A 77 18.90 1.50 1.34
CA VAL A 77 18.97 2.20 0.04
C VAL A 77 17.95 3.34 -0.05
N ALA A 78 16.71 3.11 0.38
CA ALA A 78 15.60 4.06 0.16
C ALA A 78 14.60 4.14 1.32
N GLY A 79 14.40 3.05 2.06
CA GLY A 79 13.33 2.94 3.04
C GLY A 79 13.43 3.97 4.18
N ILE A 80 14.62 4.14 4.77
CA ILE A 80 14.84 5.12 5.84
C ILE A 80 14.62 6.55 5.33
N TRP A 81 15.15 6.89 4.16
CA TRP A 81 15.04 8.22 3.56
C TRP A 81 13.58 8.61 3.31
N LEU A 82 12.79 7.69 2.75
CA LEU A 82 11.36 7.90 2.49
C LEU A 82 10.55 7.98 3.80
N ALA A 83 10.87 7.15 4.78
CA ALA A 83 10.23 7.19 6.10
C ALA A 83 10.52 8.51 6.83
N ILE A 84 11.73 9.04 6.74
CA ILE A 84 12.08 10.36 7.26
C ILE A 84 11.28 11.44 6.54
N GLY A 85 11.14 11.36 5.20
CA GLY A 85 10.30 12.28 4.43
C GLY A 85 8.84 12.30 4.92
N HIS A 86 8.27 11.13 5.21
CA HIS A 86 6.96 11.02 5.85
C HIS A 86 6.92 11.61 7.25
N LEU A 87 7.92 11.34 8.08
CA LEU A 87 7.97 11.84 9.45
C LEU A 87 8.08 13.38 9.49
N ILE A 88 8.95 13.97 8.68
CA ILE A 88 9.11 15.42 8.56
C ILE A 88 7.80 16.04 8.09
N THR A 89 7.19 15.49 7.03
CA THR A 89 5.91 15.98 6.50
C THR A 89 4.79 15.86 7.55
N ALA A 90 4.76 14.76 8.32
CA ALA A 90 3.80 14.58 9.40
C ALA A 90 3.94 15.65 10.49
N VAL A 91 5.17 15.93 10.92
CA VAL A 91 5.44 16.96 11.94
C VAL A 91 5.02 18.34 11.44
N LEU A 92 5.41 18.71 10.21
CA LEU A 92 5.04 19.99 9.61
C LEU A 92 3.52 20.15 9.50
N GLN A 93 2.80 19.10 9.10
CA GLN A 93 1.34 19.12 9.01
C GLN A 93 0.68 19.15 10.40
N ALA A 94 1.22 18.44 11.38
CA ALA A 94 0.68 18.41 12.74
C ALA A 94 0.73 19.78 13.43
N ILE A 95 1.75 20.60 13.16
CA ILE A 95 1.89 21.96 13.72
C ILE A 95 0.68 22.84 13.38
N THR A 96 0.07 22.64 12.20
CA THR A 96 -1.08 23.44 11.77
C THR A 96 -2.40 23.09 12.45
N ILE A 97 -2.44 22.05 13.30
CA ILE A 97 -3.62 21.43 13.96
C ILE A 97 -4.65 20.90 12.95
N ILE A 98 -5.07 21.70 11.99
CA ILE A 98 -5.93 21.35 10.85
C ILE A 98 -5.30 20.22 10.03
N GLY A 99 -3.96 20.15 9.95
CA GLY A 99 -3.22 19.10 9.25
C GLY A 99 -3.10 17.76 9.99
N ILE A 100 -3.61 17.62 11.22
CA ILE A 100 -3.53 16.36 11.99
C ILE A 100 -4.03 15.13 11.20
N PRO A 101 -5.17 15.18 10.47
CA PRO A 101 -5.62 14.03 9.67
C PRO A 101 -4.60 13.62 8.60
N LEU A 102 -3.88 14.59 8.01
CA LEU A 102 -2.82 14.33 7.03
C LEU A 102 -1.57 13.78 7.71
N ALA A 103 -1.20 14.31 8.87
CA ALA A 103 -0.08 13.79 9.66
C ALA A 103 -0.29 12.31 10.01
N ILE A 104 -1.51 11.91 10.38
CA ILE A 104 -1.87 10.51 10.61
C ILE A 104 -1.71 9.68 9.33
N GLY A 105 -2.11 10.23 8.18
CA GLY A 105 -1.88 9.61 6.87
C GLY A 105 -0.41 9.32 6.61
N ASN A 106 0.47 10.29 6.86
CA ASN A 106 1.92 10.13 6.75
C ASN A 106 2.46 9.03 7.66
N VAL A 107 2.10 9.07 8.95
CA VAL A 107 2.57 8.07 9.93
C VAL A 107 2.11 6.66 9.57
N LYS A 108 0.88 6.51 9.06
CA LYS A 108 0.36 5.22 8.59
C LYS A 108 1.14 4.65 7.41
N MET A 109 1.77 5.49 6.60
CA MET A 109 2.57 5.05 5.45
C MET A 109 3.99 4.63 5.84
N ILE A 110 4.53 5.10 6.97
CA ILE A 110 5.91 4.79 7.38
C ILE A 110 6.23 3.28 7.38
N PRO A 111 5.39 2.37 7.93
CA PRO A 111 5.72 0.95 7.92
C PRO A 111 5.85 0.35 6.51
N ILE A 112 5.01 0.78 5.56
CA ILE A 112 5.09 0.33 4.17
C ILE A 112 6.28 0.97 3.44
N SER A 113 6.70 2.18 3.82
CA SER A 113 7.93 2.81 3.35
C SER A 113 9.18 2.03 3.75
N LEU A 114 9.22 1.55 5.00
CA LEU A 114 10.37 0.82 5.54
C LEU A 114 10.44 -0.61 5.01
N MET A 115 9.29 -1.27 4.84
CA MET A 115 9.20 -2.68 4.47
C MET A 115 8.18 -2.91 3.34
N PRO A 116 8.54 -2.56 2.09
CA PRO A 116 7.60 -2.55 0.96
C PRO A 116 7.31 -3.95 0.40
N LEU A 117 8.22 -4.91 0.59
CA LEU A 117 8.08 -6.27 0.07
C LEU A 117 7.15 -7.10 0.95
N GLY A 118 6.40 -8.00 0.31
CA GLY A 118 5.43 -8.85 0.99
C GLY A 118 4.14 -8.12 1.41
N LYS A 119 3.92 -6.89 0.95
CA LYS A 119 2.74 -6.09 1.27
C LYS A 119 1.82 -5.90 0.07
N GLN A 120 0.54 -5.69 0.35
CA GLN A 120 -0.47 -5.36 -0.65
C GLN A 120 -1.30 -4.19 -0.16
N ILE A 121 -1.57 -3.24 -1.06
CA ILE A 121 -2.49 -2.13 -0.82
C ILE A 121 -3.85 -2.54 -1.37
N VAL A 122 -4.88 -2.52 -0.53
CA VAL A 122 -6.26 -2.89 -0.89
C VAL A 122 -7.22 -1.78 -0.48
N PRO A 123 -8.34 -1.60 -1.20
CA PRO A 123 -9.42 -0.73 -0.75
C PRO A 123 -9.98 -1.20 0.58
N VAL A 124 -10.30 -0.28 1.49
CA VAL A 124 -10.84 -0.61 2.81
C VAL A 124 -12.26 -1.19 2.76
N ASP A 125 -13.03 -0.85 1.72
CA ASP A 125 -14.40 -1.32 1.53
C ASP A 125 -14.45 -2.70 0.84
N ARG A 126 -13.28 -3.28 0.51
CA ARG A 126 -13.21 -4.60 -0.10
C ARG A 126 -13.55 -5.65 0.96
N PRO A 127 -14.51 -6.58 0.72
CA PRO A 127 -14.74 -7.70 1.61
C PRO A 127 -13.43 -8.46 1.78
N GLN A 128 -12.87 -8.46 2.98
CA GLN A 128 -11.73 -9.30 3.29
C GLN A 128 -12.27 -10.73 3.33
N TYR A 129 -12.06 -11.49 2.25
CA TYR A 129 -12.21 -12.94 2.36
C TYR A 129 -11.27 -13.39 3.48
N PRO A 130 -11.78 -13.98 4.58
CA PRO A 130 -10.93 -14.50 5.62
C PRO A 130 -9.95 -15.47 4.98
N HIS A 131 -8.68 -15.37 5.36
CA HIS A 131 -7.68 -16.37 5.01
C HIS A 131 -8.26 -17.77 5.23
N ALA A 132 -8.26 -18.58 4.17
CA ALA A 132 -8.46 -20.03 4.17
C ALA A 132 -9.28 -20.57 5.37
N GLY A 133 -10.59 -20.38 5.34
CA GLY A 133 -11.44 -21.46 5.83
C GLY A 133 -11.14 -22.72 5.01
N PRO A 134 -11.38 -23.95 5.54
CA PRO A 134 -11.38 -25.14 4.69
C PRO A 134 -12.15 -24.81 3.41
N LEU A 135 -11.64 -25.26 2.25
CA LEU A 135 -12.39 -25.16 0.99
C LEU A 135 -13.85 -25.49 1.29
N PRO A 136 -14.84 -24.71 0.82
CA PRO A 136 -16.23 -25.09 1.00
C PRO A 136 -16.33 -26.56 0.60
N GLN A 137 -16.61 -27.42 1.58
CA GLN A 137 -16.87 -28.82 1.27
C GLN A 137 -17.99 -28.74 0.25
N TYR A 138 -17.72 -29.25 -0.95
CA TYR A 138 -18.73 -29.34 -1.99
C TYR A 138 -19.79 -30.27 -1.43
N GLY A 139 -20.75 -29.69 -0.70
CA GLY A 139 -21.92 -30.41 -0.24
C GLY A 139 -22.59 -31.00 -1.47
N PRO A 140 -23.26 -32.14 -1.33
CA PRO A 140 -23.97 -32.75 -2.45
C PRO A 140 -24.83 -31.67 -3.14
N PRO A 141 -24.85 -31.64 -4.49
CA PRO A 141 -25.57 -30.63 -5.25
C PRO A 141 -26.97 -30.45 -4.66
N ASN A 142 -27.30 -29.23 -4.22
CA ASN A 142 -28.63 -28.96 -3.70
C ASN A 142 -29.64 -29.23 -4.83
N PRO A 143 -30.52 -30.25 -4.71
CA PRO A 143 -31.46 -30.61 -5.77
C PRO A 143 -32.38 -29.45 -6.17
N GLN A 144 -32.54 -28.44 -5.30
CA GLN A 144 -33.39 -27.28 -5.56
C GLN A 144 -32.82 -26.28 -6.59
N TYR A 145 -31.52 -26.32 -6.90
CA TYR A 145 -30.87 -25.37 -7.84
C TYR A 145 -30.43 -26.03 -9.16
N GLY A 146 -30.96 -27.20 -9.49
CA GLY A 146 -30.66 -27.90 -10.73
C GLY A 146 -31.40 -27.35 -11.95
N ALA A 147 -30.64 -27.04 -13.00
CA ALA A 147 -31.03 -27.14 -14.42
C ALA A 147 -31.64 -25.95 -15.19
N HIS A 148 -31.60 -24.69 -14.70
CA HIS A 148 -32.23 -23.59 -15.48
C HIS A 148 -31.35 -22.43 -15.99
N HIS A 149 -30.08 -22.31 -15.61
CA HIS A 149 -29.27 -21.14 -16.04
C HIS A 149 -27.89 -21.52 -16.60
N TYR A 150 -27.89 -22.15 -17.77
CA TYR A 150 -26.77 -22.00 -18.71
C TYR A 150 -27.30 -21.37 -20.00
N PRO A 151 -26.94 -20.10 -20.31
CA PRO A 151 -27.17 -19.57 -21.64
C PRO A 151 -26.28 -20.35 -22.62
N ARG A 152 -26.90 -20.96 -23.63
CA ARG A 152 -26.23 -21.65 -24.74
C ARG A 152 -25.50 -20.67 -25.65
#